data_AF-A0A7V6SXL5-F1
#
_entry.id   AF-A0A7V6SXL5-F1
#
_cell.length_a   1.000
_cell.length_b   1.000
_cell.length_c   1.000
_cell.angle_alpha   90.00
_cell.angle_beta   90.00
_cell.angle_gamma   90.00
#
_symmetry.space_group_name_H-M   'P 1'
#
loop_
_entity.id
_entity.type
_entity.pdbx_description
1 polymer ?
#
loop_
_entity_poly.entity_id
_entity_poly.type
_entity_poly.pdbx_seq_one_letter_code
_entity_poly.pdbx_strand_id
1 'polypeptide(L)' 'MKEATGELNMTVITVIAIAAIGGFLMFFLPQIIDTIKSNWDASQNCPAGYTKQSNGTCKKY' A
#
# COMPACT_ATOMS: atom_id res chain seq x y z
N MET A 1 -38.19 8.67 29.71
CA MET A 1 -37.34 8.10 28.65
C MET A 1 -36.31 9.17 28.29
N LYS A 2 -35.03 8.97 28.64
CA LYS A 2 -33.96 9.85 28.16
C LYS A 2 -33.55 9.24 26.82
N GLU A 3 -34.19 9.71 25.76
CA GLU A 3 -33.93 9.21 24.42
C GLU A 3 -32.45 9.46 24.10
N ALA A 4 -31.80 8.41 23.62
CA ALA A 4 -30.40 8.39 23.27
C ALA A 4 -30.13 9.40 22.15
N THR A 5 -29.85 10.66 22.51
CA THR A 5 -29.18 11.63 21.63
C THR A 5 -27.72 11.22 21.35
N GLY A 6 -27.35 9.98 21.64
CA GLY A 6 -26.02 9.39 21.48
C GLY A 6 -26.02 8.10 20.65
N GLU A 7 -27.10 7.79 19.93
CA GLU A 7 -27.07 6.68 18.96
C GLU A 7 -26.33 7.18 17.70
N LEU A 8 -25.02 7.01 17.70
CA LEU A 8 -24.17 7.30 16.56
C LEU A 8 -24.73 6.53 15.36
N ASN A 9 -25.27 7.26 14.39
CA ASN A 9 -25.96 6.66 13.26
C ASN A 9 -25.01 5.76 12.47
N MET A 10 -25.45 4.55 12.13
CA MET A 10 -24.66 3.60 11.33
C MET A 10 -24.10 4.22 10.05
N THR A 11 -24.79 5.19 9.45
CA THR A 11 -24.28 5.94 8.27
C THR A 11 -23.12 6.88 8.60
N VAL A 12 -23.11 7.47 9.80
CA VAL A 12 -21.99 8.31 10.26
C VAL A 12 -20.78 7.43 10.53
N ILE A 13 -20.99 6.27 11.13
CA ILE A 13 -19.93 5.28 11.39
C ILE A 13 -19.29 4.82 10.09
N THR A 14 -20.10 4.52 9.07
CA THR A 14 -19.58 4.04 7.78
C THR A 14 -18.77 5.12 7.06
N VAL A 15 -19.22 6.37 7.08
CA VAL A 15 -18.48 7.50 6.48
C VAL A 15 -17.14 7.71 7.19
N ILE A 16 -17.12 7.67 8.52
CA ILE A 16 -15.88 7.79 9.31
C ILE A 16 -14.94 6.62 8.99
N ALA A 17 -15.45 5.40 8.88
CA ALA A 17 -14.64 4.23 8.55
C ALA A 17 -13.98 4.36 7.17
N ILE A 18 -14.73 4.75 6.14
CA ILE A 18 -14.19 4.96 4.79
C ILE A 18 -13.16 6.09 4.78
N ALA A 19 -13.43 7.20 5.48
CA ALA A 19 -12.49 8.31 5.58
C ALA A 19 -11.20 7.91 6.31
N ALA A 20 -11.29 7.11 7.37
CA ALA A 20 -10.14 6.60 8.10
C ALA A 20 -9.29 5.65 7.23
N ILE A 21 -9.92 4.73 6.50
CA ILE A 21 -9.22 3.81 5.59
C ILE A 21 -8.60 4.60 4.43
N GLY A 22 -9.33 5.53 3.83
CA GLY A 22 -8.84 6.39 2.75
C GLY A 22 -7.65 7.24 3.20
N GLY A 23 -7.72 7.86 4.37
CA GLY A 23 -6.63 8.64 4.95
C GLY A 23 -5.41 7.79 5.31
N PHE A 24 -5.63 6.62 5.91
CA PHE A 24 -4.56 5.66 6.22
C PHE A 24 -3.83 5.20 4.95
N LEU A 25 -4.58 4.78 3.93
CA LEU A 25 -3.99 4.36 2.67
C LEU A 25 -3.24 5.52 2.00
N MET A 26 -3.80 6.73 1.96
CA MET A 26 -3.13 7.88 1.36
C MET A 26 -1.82 8.26 2.06
N PHE A 27 -1.75 8.09 3.39
CA PHE A 27 -0.56 8.40 4.18
C PHE A 27 0.55 7.33 4.01
N PHE A 28 0.19 6.05 4.00
CA PHE A 28 1.18 4.95 3.95
C PHE A 28 1.49 4.44 2.53
N LEU A 29 0.60 4.68 1.54
CA LEU A 29 0.82 4.30 0.13
C LEU A 29 2.13 4.81 -0.47
N PRO A 30 2.56 6.09 -0.33
CA PRO A 30 3.77 6.55 -0.99
C PRO A 30 5.00 5.73 -0.60
N GLN A 31 5.17 5.43 0.70
CA GLN A 31 6.30 4.61 1.18
C GLN A 31 6.25 3.16 0.65
N ILE A 32 5.05 2.59 0.56
CA ILE A 32 4.84 1.24 0.01
C ILE A 32 5.19 1.22 -1.47
N ILE A 33 4.72 2.20 -2.24
CA ILE A 33 4.97 2.30 -3.68
C ILE A 33 6.46 2.49 -3.97
N ASP A 34 7.16 3.34 -3.21
CA ASP A 34 8.59 3.56 -3.40
C ASP A 34 9.40 2.30 -3.11
N THR A 35 9.03 1.57 -2.06
CA THR A 35 9.64 0.27 -1.75
C THR A 35 9.39 -0.73 -2.88
N ILE A 36 8.15 -0.82 -3.37
CA ILE A 36 7.81 -1.72 -4.49
C ILE A 36 8.56 -1.33 -5.75
N LYS A 37 8.58 -0.04 -6.12
CA LYS A 37 9.33 0.45 -7.30
C LYS A 37 10.81 0.11 -7.20
N SER A 38 11.44 0.38 -6.05
CA SER A 38 12.87 0.08 -5.88
C SER A 38 13.17 -1.41 -6.00
N ASN A 39 12.31 -2.28 -5.47
CA ASN A 39 12.48 -3.73 -5.58
C ASN A 39 12.13 -4.24 -6.98
N TRP A 40 11.13 -3.64 -7.63
CA TRP A 40 10.69 -3.99 -8.97
C TRP A 40 11.75 -3.61 -10.01
N ASP A 41 12.31 -2.41 -9.96
CA ASP A 41 13.39 -1.97 -10.84
C ASP A 41 14.64 -2.84 -10.68
N ALA A 42 15.04 -3.15 -9.44
CA ALA A 42 16.15 -4.07 -9.16
C ALA A 42 15.89 -5.49 -9.66
N SER A 43 14.63 -5.93 -9.71
CA SER A 43 14.25 -7.23 -10.28
C SER A 43 14.16 -7.20 -11.82
N GLN A 44 13.86 -6.05 -12.43
CA GLN A 44 13.68 -5.93 -13.88
C GLN A 44 14.99 -5.63 -14.60
N ASN A 45 15.81 -4.74 -14.06
CA ASN A 45 17.08 -4.33 -14.66
C ASN A 45 18.25 -4.89 -13.87
N CYS A 46 18.82 -5.97 -14.38
CA CYS A 46 20.13 -6.42 -13.92
C CYS A 46 21.23 -5.48 -14.46
N PRO A 47 22.23 -5.13 -13.66
CA PRO A 47 23.35 -4.30 -14.11
C PRO A 47 24.10 -4.97 -15.27
N ALA A 48 24.84 -4.18 -16.07
CA ALA A 48 25.68 -4.71 -17.15
C ALA A 48 26.65 -5.76 -16.57
N GLY A 49 26.71 -6.95 -17.17
CA GLY A 49 27.42 -8.10 -16.59
C GLY A 49 26.50 -9.21 -16.07
N TYR A 50 25.18 -8.99 -16.01
CA TYR A 50 24.25 -9.91 -15.35
C TYR A 50 23.05 -10.28 -16.24
N THR A 51 22.57 -11.51 -16.12
CA THR A 51 21.35 -12.05 -16.73
C THR A 51 20.27 -12.29 -15.67
N LYS A 52 19.02 -11.93 -16.01
CA LYS A 52 17.85 -12.12 -15.14
C LYS A 52 17.43 -13.59 -15.19
N GLN A 53 17.49 -14.27 -14.06
CA GLN A 53 16.99 -15.65 -13.92
C GLN A 53 15.47 -15.69 -13.74
N SER A 54 14.85 -16.83 -14.03
CA SER A 54 13.39 -17.06 -13.89
C SER A 54 12.86 -16.79 -12.46
N ASN A 55 13.73 -16.86 -11.46
CA ASN A 55 13.42 -16.54 -10.05
C ASN A 55 13.56 -15.05 -9.68
N GLY A 56 13.79 -14.16 -10.65
CA GLY A 56 13.93 -12.72 -10.42
C GLY A 56 15.28 -12.28 -9.86
N THR A 57 16.27 -13.18 -9.76
CA THR A 57 17.63 -12.84 -9.31
C THR A 57 18.56 -12.56 -10.48
N CYS A 58 19.48 -11.60 -10.30
CA CYS A 58 20.50 -11.29 -11.29
C CYS A 58 21.73 -12.17 -11.11
N LYS A 59 22.09 -12.95 -12.13
CA LYS A 59 23.30 -13.79 -12.14
C LYS A 59 24.33 -13.22 -13.09
N LYS A 60 25.57 -13.06 -12.63
CA LYS A 60 26.67 -12.61 -13.47
C LYS A 60 26.97 -13.67 -14.54
N TYR A 61 27.09 -13.25 -15.81
CA TYR A 61 27.54 -14.13 -16.89
C TYR A 61 29.06 -14.30 -16.91
#